data_AF-A0A1T5FVQ1-F1
#
_entry.id   AF-A0A1T5FVQ1-F1
#
_cell.length_a   1.000
_cell.length_b   1.000
_cell.length_c   1.000
_cell.angle_alpha   90.00
_cell.angle_beta   90.00
_cell.angle_gamma   90.00
#
_symmetry.space_group_name_H-M   'P 1'
#
loop_
_entity.id
_entity.type
_entity.pdbx_description
1 polymer ?
#
loop_
_entity_poly.entity_id
_entity_poly.type
_entity_poly.pdbx_seq_one_letter_code
_entity_poly.pdbx_strand_id
1 'polypeptide(L)' 'MLLLILVKTYIEKRMLSSKTQNKKGNWVVTINVNDQSNTPTFILEVFKNGSAFLSINANDRQPISYDGYISNLNAK' A
#
# COMPACT_ATOMS: atom_id res chain seq x y z
N MET A 1 -10.06 23.92 -1.10
CA MET A 1 -10.13 22.78 -0.14
C MET A 1 -10.95 21.60 -0.68
N LEU A 2 -12.16 21.80 -1.24
CA LEU A 2 -12.97 20.73 -1.84
C LEU A 2 -12.31 19.98 -3.01
N LEU A 3 -11.61 20.67 -3.92
CA LEU A 3 -10.96 20.04 -5.08
C LEU A 3 -9.86 19.05 -4.67
N LEU A 4 -9.06 19.41 -3.66
CA LEU A 4 -8.01 18.53 -3.11
C LEU A 4 -8.59 17.27 -2.46
N ILE A 5 -9.71 17.40 -1.74
CA ILE A 5 -10.40 16.27 -1.12
C ILE A 5 -10.92 15.32 -2.21
N LEU A 6 -11.57 15.85 -3.25
CA LEU A 6 -12.08 15.06 -4.37
C LEU A 6 -10.96 14.33 -5.14
N VAL A 7 -9.84 14.99 -5.41
CA VAL A 7 -8.69 14.38 -6.09
C VAL A 7 -8.07 13.28 -5.23
N LYS A 8 -7.87 13.52 -3.93
CA LYS A 8 -7.34 12.51 -3.00
C LYS A 8 -8.23 11.27 -2.94
N THR A 9 -9.55 11.47 -2.77
CA THR A 9 -10.52 10.36 -2.75
C THR A 9 -10.57 9.60 -4.06
N TYR A 10 -10.43 10.28 -5.20
CA TYR A 10 -10.39 9.64 -6.51
C TYR A 10 -9.17 8.72 -6.65
N ILE A 11 -7.98 9.19 -6.24
CA ILE A 11 -6.73 8.42 -6.29
C ILE A 11 -6.82 7.20 -5.35
N GLU A 12 -7.24 7.40 -4.10
CA GLU A 12 -7.38 6.34 -3.10
C GLU A 12 -8.31 5.23 -3.60
N LYS A 13 -9.49 5.59 -4.12
CA LYS A 13 -10.48 4.63 -4.61
C LYS A 13 -10.00 3.83 -5.84
N ARG A 14 -9.13 4.41 -6.66
CA ARG A 14 -8.69 3.78 -7.93
C ARG A 14 -7.47 2.88 -7.74
N MET A 15 -6.72 3.04 -6.66
CA MET A 15 -5.44 2.35 -6.41
C MET A 15 -5.50 1.36 -5.23
N LEU A 16 -6.24 1.65 -4.16
CA LEU A 16 -6.36 0.74 -3.02
C LEU A 16 -7.34 -0.39 -3.35
N SER A 17 -6.87 -1.64 -3.29
CA SER A 17 -7.70 -2.82 -3.57
C SER A 17 -8.23 -3.45 -2.28
N SER A 18 -7.41 -3.54 -1.23
CA SER A 18 -7.86 -4.05 0.07
C SER A 18 -7.06 -3.51 1.25
N LYS A 19 -7.72 -3.46 2.41
CA LYS A 19 -7.09 -3.24 3.71
C LYS A 19 -7.73 -4.20 4.71
N THR A 20 -6.96 -5.16 5.19
CA THR A 20 -7.45 -6.19 6.11
C THR A 20 -6.51 -6.35 7.29
N GLN A 21 -7.03 -6.91 8.38
CA GLN A 21 -6.21 -7.33 9.51
C GLN A 21 -6.12 -8.86 9.48
N ASN A 22 -4.91 -9.40 9.48
CA ASN A 22 -4.71 -10.84 9.48
C ASN A 22 -4.99 -11.45 10.87
N LYS A 23 -5.04 -12.78 10.96
CA LYS A 23 -5.28 -13.50 12.23
C LYS A 23 -4.25 -13.19 13.33
N LYS A 24 -3.04 -12.74 12.97
CA LYS A 24 -1.98 -12.34 13.91
C LYS A 24 -2.15 -10.90 14.39
N GLY A 25 -3.11 -10.16 13.83
CA GLY A 25 -3.40 -8.77 14.12
C GLY A 25 -2.52 -7.77 13.37
N ASN A 26 -1.77 -8.21 12.36
CA ASN A 26 -1.01 -7.31 11.48
C ASN A 26 -1.95 -6.70 10.44
N TRP A 27 -1.66 -5.46 10.03
CA TRP A 27 -2.38 -4.83 8.94
C TRP A 27 -1.78 -5.27 7.61
N VAL A 28 -2.61 -5.74 6.69
CA VAL A 28 -2.23 -6.07 5.32
C VAL A 28 -2.96 -5.10 4.39
N VAL A 29 -2.20 -4.32 3.64
CA VAL A 29 -2.71 -3.37 2.66
C VAL A 29 -2.28 -3.84 1.27
N THR A 30 -3.26 -4.03 0.39
CA THR A 30 -3.02 -4.35 -1.01
C THR A 30 -3.40 -3.15 -1.87
N ILE A 31 -2.50 -2.78 -2.77
CA ILE A 31 -2.67 -1.67 -3.72
C ILE A 31 -2.46 -2.25 -5.11
N ASN A 32 -3.46 -2.13 -5.98
CA ASN A 32 -3.36 -2.54 -7.37
C ASN A 32 -3.37 -1.28 -8.21
N VAL A 33 -2.27 -1.00 -8.90
CA VAL A 33 -2.20 0.15 -9.82
C VAL A 33 -2.75 -0.30 -11.16
N ASN A 34 -3.92 0.20 -11.53
CA ASN A 34 -4.55 -0.09 -12.82
C ASN A 34 -4.03 0.89 -13.88
N ASP A 35 -2.79 0.67 -14.35
CA ASP A 35 -2.26 1.31 -15.56
C ASP A 35 -2.28 0.31 -16.72
N GLN A 36 -2.60 0.78 -17.93
CA GLN A 36 -3.15 -0.02 -19.03
C GLN A 36 -2.25 -1.15 -19.53
N SER A 37 -0.94 -1.10 -19.26
CA SER A 37 0.04 -2.08 -19.75
C SER A 37 0.75 -2.88 -18.67
N ASN A 38 0.84 -2.35 -17.44
CA ASN A 38 1.49 -3.01 -16.33
C ASN A 38 0.73 -2.71 -15.04
N THR A 39 0.21 -3.76 -14.41
CA THR A 39 -0.58 -3.63 -13.18
C THR A 39 0.21 -4.15 -11.98
N PRO A 40 1.13 -3.36 -11.41
CA PRO A 40 1.85 -3.78 -10.23
C PRO A 40 0.90 -3.89 -9.03
N THR A 41 1.12 -4.94 -8.25
CA THR A 41 0.47 -5.21 -6.98
C THR A 41 1.46 -4.96 -5.86
N PHE A 42 1.12 -4.04 -4.96
CA PHE A 42 1.88 -3.77 -3.75
C PHE A 42 1.17 -4.43 -2.58
N ILE A 43 1.92 -5.18 -1.78
CA ILE A 43 1.45 -5.83 -0.56
C ILE A 43 2.30 -5.30 0.59
N LEU A 44 1.69 -4.45 1.42
CA LEU A 44 2.31 -3.91 2.63
C LEU A 44 1.76 -4.65 3.84
N GLU A 45 2.63 -5.32 4.58
CA GLU A 45 2.32 -5.86 5.89
C GLU A 45 2.95 -4.98 6.97
N VAL A 46 2.12 -4.48 7.89
CA VAL A 46 2.55 -3.69 9.05
C VAL A 46 2.34 -4.52 10.31
N PHE A 47 3.46 -4.79 10.98
CA PHE A 47 3.49 -5.54 12.22
C PHE A 47 3.16 -4.65 13.41
N LYS A 48 2.68 -5.26 14.50
CA LYS A 48 2.29 -4.53 15.73
C LYS A 48 3.42 -3.74 16.38
N ASN A 49 4.66 -4.15 16.16
CA ASN A 49 5.86 -3.49 16.67
C ASN A 49 6.30 -2.30 15.79
N GLY A 50 5.54 -1.95 14.75
CA GLY A 50 5.87 -0.86 13.83
C GLY A 50 6.84 -1.23 12.70
N SER A 51 7.37 -2.46 12.69
CA SER A 51 8.09 -2.98 11.52
C SER A 51 7.11 -3.14 10.35
N ALA A 52 7.63 -3.08 9.13
CA ALA A 52 6.84 -3.28 7.93
C ALA A 52 7.63 -4.02 6.85
N PHE A 53 6.89 -4.78 6.07
CA PHE A 53 7.37 -5.47 4.89
C PHE A 53 6.55 -5.03 3.68
N LEU A 54 7.22 -4.61 2.61
CA LEU A 54 6.59 -4.26 1.34
C LEU A 54 7.06 -5.24 0.27
N SER A 55 6.12 -5.93 -0.37
CA SER A 55 6.38 -6.71 -1.57
C SER A 55 5.69 -6.06 -2.77
N ILE A 56 6.40 -5.99 -3.89
CA ILE A 56 5.91 -5.42 -5.13
C ILE A 56 6.03 -6.50 -6.20
N ASN A 57 4.88 -6.92 -6.71
CA ASN A 57 4.78 -7.87 -7.81
C ASN A 57 4.32 -7.14 -9.08
N ALA A 58 5.03 -7.31 -10.18
CA ALA A 58 4.70 -6.70 -11.46
C ALA A 58 4.91 -7.74 -12.57
N ASN A 59 4.18 -7.61 -13.69
CA ASN A 59 4.18 -8.65 -14.72
C ASN A 59 5.38 -8.54 -15.69
N ASP A 60 6.10 -7.42 -15.67
CA ASP A 60 7.19 -7.06 -16.58
C ASP A 60 8.60 -7.24 -15.98
N ARG A 61 8.69 -7.55 -14.69
CA ARG A 61 9.95 -7.68 -13.96
C ARG A 61 9.84 -8.66 -12.80
N GLN A 62 10.98 -9.08 -12.28
CA GLN A 62 11.02 -9.93 -11.09
C GLN A 62 10.46 -9.16 -9.87
N PRO A 63 9.74 -9.83 -8.95
CA PRO A 63 9.26 -9.22 -7.72
C PRO A 63 10.40 -8.65 -6.88
N ILE A 64 10.13 -7.51 -6.23
CA ILE A 64 11.07 -6.86 -5.31
C ILE A 64 10.41 -6.68 -3.94
N SER A 65 11.23 -6.72 -2.89
CA SER A 65 10.76 -6.62 -1.51
C SER A 65 11.66 -5.71 -0.69
N TYR A 66 11.05 -5.04 0.30
CA TYR A 66 11.71 -4.12 1.20
C TYR A 66 11.25 -4.35 2.64
N ASP A 67 12.19 -4.35 3.58
CA ASP A 67 11.93 -4.31 5.01
C ASP A 67 12.16 -2.90 5.54
N GLY A 68 11.36 -2.48 6.51
CA GLY A 68 11.50 -1.17 7.14
C GLY A 68 10.62 -0.98 8.35
N TYR A 69 10.39 0.29 8.70
CA TYR A 69 9.54 0.69 9.81
C TYR A 69 8.57 1.78 9.34
N ILE A 70 7.35 1.77 9.87
CA ILE A 70 6.39 2.86 9.62
C ILE A 70 6.70 3.99 10.61
N SER A 71 7.25 5.08 10.10
CA SER A 71 7.34 6.34 10.84
C SER A 71 6.04 7.13 10.70
N ASN A 72 5.53 7.68 11.80
CA ASN A 72 4.45 8.65 11.72
C ASN A 72 5.00 9.97 11.16
N LEU A 73 4.54 10.37 9.97
CA LEU A 73 4.93 11.64 9.34
C LEU A 73 4.38 12.88 10.09
N ASN A 74 3.52 12.68 11.09
CA ASN A 74 3.01 13.73 11.97
C ASN A 74 3.79 13.84 13.31
N ALA A 75 4.99 13.29 13.40
CA ALA A 75 5.88 13.60 14.52
C ALA A 75 6.27 15.09 14.40
N LYS A 76 5.74 15.86 15.35
CA LYS A 76 5.71 17.31 15.51
C LYS A 76 6.93 18.09 15.02
#